data_AF-A0A2V9AIZ1-F1
#
_entry.id   AF-A0A2V9AIZ1-F1
#
_cell.length_a   1.000
_cell.length_b   1.000
_cell.length_c   1.000
_cell.angle_alpha   90.00
_cell.angle_beta   90.00
_cell.angle_gamma   90.00
#
_symmetry.space_group_name_H-M   'P 1'
#
loop_
_entity.id
_entity.type
_entity.pdbx_description
1 polymer ?
#
loop_
_entity_poly.entity_id
_entity_poly.type
_entity_poly.pdbx_seq_one_letter_code
_entity_poly.pdbx_strand_id
1 'polypeptide(L)'
;MASQGIDRDKLRAAIRRMGSEYVFYMLDDAITLLPQTKLRKLIAQYLNPAELRPHGERKGNLLADVKAFQKASLTGKYYQPFSVNSKNYTEKSSGTLAWIADCCRLLERCVAHSKKEDPATVCQAFEIIFSLLSKIDEGTDDILFFADEGGSWEVGVDWENVLPAWFKVLSATAGPSEYAQRITTVLKRHYKHGRIKMFAVARKIATPAQRQALPERESASSS
;
A
#
# COMPACT_ATOMS: atom_id res chain seq x y z
N MET A 1 24.80 -18.67 15.50
CA MET A 1 23.42 -18.15 15.43
C MET A 1 22.52 -19.31 15.04
N ALA A 2 21.63 -19.77 15.92
CA ALA A 2 20.75 -20.89 15.61
C ALA A 2 19.84 -20.49 14.44
N SER A 3 19.86 -21.24 13.34
CA SER A 3 18.86 -21.07 12.30
C SER A 3 17.50 -21.37 12.95
N GLN A 4 16.66 -20.35 13.10
CA GLN A 4 15.27 -20.55 13.50
C GLN A 4 14.58 -21.29 12.35
N GLY A 5 14.62 -22.61 12.39
CA GLY A 5 13.87 -23.45 11.47
C GLY A 5 12.38 -23.18 11.66
N ILE A 6 11.68 -22.93 10.57
CA ILE A 6 10.22 -22.77 10.60
C ILE A 6 9.61 -24.18 10.78
N ASP A 7 8.85 -24.35 11.86
CA ASP A 7 8.02 -25.55 12.07
C ASP A 7 6.92 -25.59 11.01
N ARG A 8 7.05 -26.54 10.08
CA ARG A 8 6.19 -26.64 8.90
C ARG A 8 4.77 -27.05 9.26
N ASP A 9 4.57 -27.82 10.32
CA ASP A 9 3.24 -28.26 10.73
C ASP A 9 2.49 -27.15 11.44
N LYS A 10 3.19 -26.36 12.27
CA LYS A 10 2.62 -25.13 12.84
C LYS A 10 2.28 -24.12 11.75
N LEU A 11 3.14 -23.95 10.74
CA LEU A 11 2.83 -23.08 9.60
C LEU A 11 1.58 -23.55 8.85
N ARG A 12 1.46 -24.85 8.55
CA ARG A 12 0.25 -25.41 7.92
C ARG A 12 -1.00 -25.17 8.76
N ALA A 13 -0.91 -25.35 10.07
CA ALA A 13 -2.03 -25.11 10.98
C ALA A 13 -2.42 -23.62 11.02
N ALA A 14 -1.45 -22.71 10.99
CA ALA A 14 -1.70 -21.28 10.93
C ALA A 14 -2.37 -20.87 9.61
N ILE A 15 -1.85 -21.34 8.47
CA ILE A 15 -2.42 -21.07 7.13
C ILE A 15 -3.90 -21.50 7.07
N ARG A 16 -4.24 -22.67 7.61
CA ARG A 16 -5.63 -23.18 7.64
C ARG A 16 -6.60 -22.33 8.47
N ARG A 17 -6.08 -21.44 9.33
CA ARG A 17 -6.88 -20.58 10.22
C ARG A 17 -6.86 -19.10 9.81
N MET A 18 -5.94 -18.70 8.92
CA MET A 18 -5.62 -17.29 8.65
C MET A 18 -6.70 -16.56 7.83
N GLY A 19 -7.67 -17.27 7.24
CA GLY A 19 -8.65 -16.71 6.31
C GLY A 19 -8.12 -16.62 4.87
N SER A 20 -9.02 -16.71 3.89
CA SER A 20 -8.67 -16.75 2.46
C SER A 20 -7.99 -15.48 1.97
N GLU A 21 -8.37 -14.31 2.50
CA GLU A 21 -7.76 -13.01 2.23
C GLU A 21 -6.24 -13.02 2.47
N TYR A 22 -5.81 -13.44 3.66
CA TYR A 22 -4.39 -13.45 4.01
C TYR A 22 -3.60 -14.53 3.27
N VAL A 23 -4.24 -15.64 2.90
CA VAL A 23 -3.62 -16.65 2.01
C VAL A 23 -3.39 -16.06 0.63
N PHE A 24 -4.32 -15.25 0.11
CA PHE A 24 -4.15 -14.53 -1.15
C PHE A 24 -2.94 -13.58 -1.08
N TYR A 25 -2.86 -12.72 -0.05
CA TYR A 25 -1.73 -11.80 0.11
C TYR A 25 -0.39 -12.54 0.24
N MET A 26 -0.33 -13.60 1.03
CA MET A 26 0.89 -14.42 1.17
C MET A 26 1.35 -15.04 -0.16
N LEU A 27 0.41 -15.43 -1.04
CA LEU A 27 0.75 -15.96 -2.36
C LEU A 27 1.18 -14.86 -3.33
N ASP A 28 0.60 -13.66 -3.24
CA ASP A 28 1.05 -12.50 -4.02
C ASP A 28 2.48 -12.10 -3.64
N ASP A 29 2.78 -12.00 -2.34
CA ASP A 29 4.13 -11.73 -1.83
C ASP A 29 5.14 -12.79 -2.32
N ALA A 30 4.73 -14.05 -2.38
CA ALA A 30 5.57 -15.14 -2.85
C ALA A 30 6.01 -14.98 -4.32
N ILE A 31 5.25 -14.26 -5.15
CA ILE A 31 5.65 -13.95 -6.55
C ILE A 31 6.93 -13.09 -6.55
N THR A 32 7.06 -12.18 -5.58
CA THR A 32 8.21 -11.29 -5.44
C THR A 32 9.37 -11.96 -4.71
N LEU A 33 9.07 -12.76 -3.68
CA LEU A 33 10.09 -13.32 -2.77
C LEU A 33 10.73 -14.61 -3.29
N LEU A 34 10.01 -15.42 -4.07
CA LEU A 34 10.52 -16.72 -4.51
C LEU A 34 11.38 -16.57 -5.79
N PRO A 35 12.53 -17.28 -5.86
CA PRO A 35 13.24 -17.46 -7.11
C PRO A 35 12.34 -18.06 -8.20
N GLN A 36 12.54 -17.66 -9.46
CA GLN A 36 11.71 -18.10 -10.59
C GLN A 36 11.56 -19.63 -10.70
N THR A 37 12.60 -20.40 -10.37
CA THR A 37 12.55 -21.88 -10.38
C THR A 37 11.60 -22.43 -9.31
N LYS A 38 11.60 -21.84 -8.11
CA LYS A 38 10.68 -22.23 -7.02
C LYS A 38 9.26 -21.78 -7.33
N LEU A 39 9.09 -20.57 -7.87
CA LEU A 39 7.78 -20.06 -8.28
C LEU A 39 7.16 -20.96 -9.36
N ARG A 40 7.91 -21.30 -10.43
CA ARG A 40 7.46 -22.25 -11.46
C ARG A 40 7.02 -23.59 -10.87
N LYS A 41 7.80 -24.13 -9.93
CA LYS A 41 7.44 -25.39 -9.26
C LYS A 41 6.16 -25.26 -8.42
N LEU A 42 5.98 -24.14 -7.74
CA LEU A 42 4.77 -23.87 -6.95
C LEU A 42 3.53 -23.77 -7.83
N ILE A 43 3.59 -23.00 -8.91
CA ILE A 43 2.41 -22.70 -9.75
C ILE A 43 2.04 -23.83 -10.71
N ALA A 44 2.99 -24.68 -11.13
CA ALA A 44 2.76 -25.73 -12.14
C ALA A 44 1.70 -26.78 -11.73
N GLN A 45 1.38 -26.88 -10.44
CA GLN A 45 0.32 -27.75 -9.94
C GLN A 45 -1.08 -27.14 -10.09
N TYR A 46 -1.17 -25.84 -10.34
CA TYR A 46 -2.41 -25.08 -10.35
C TYR A 46 -2.69 -24.39 -11.70
N LEU A 47 -1.63 -24.03 -12.44
CA LEU A 47 -1.69 -23.24 -13.67
C LEU A 47 -0.66 -23.78 -14.68
N ASN A 48 -0.90 -23.57 -15.96
CA ASN A 48 0.07 -23.84 -17.02
C ASN A 48 1.11 -22.69 -17.11
N PRO A 49 2.38 -22.88 -16.71
CA PRO A 49 3.36 -21.80 -16.73
C PRO A 49 3.69 -21.28 -18.14
N ALA A 50 3.38 -22.04 -19.19
CA ALA A 50 3.59 -21.64 -20.57
C ALA A 50 2.65 -20.51 -21.01
N GLU A 51 1.47 -20.40 -20.41
CA GLU A 51 0.47 -19.35 -20.70
C GLU A 51 0.83 -18.02 -20.03
N LEU A 52 1.69 -18.03 -19.01
CA LEU A 52 2.10 -16.85 -18.24
C LEU A 52 3.38 -16.19 -18.78
N ARG A 53 3.73 -16.45 -20.04
CA ARG A 53 4.93 -15.88 -20.65
C ARG A 53 4.74 -14.37 -20.88
N PRO A 54 5.74 -13.55 -20.53
CA PRO A 54 5.65 -12.12 -20.75
C PRO A 54 5.51 -11.83 -22.25
N HIS A 55 4.53 -11.01 -22.62
CA HIS A 55 4.46 -10.42 -23.95
C HIS A 55 5.45 -9.24 -24.01
N GLY A 56 6.73 -9.56 -24.24
CA GLY A 56 7.83 -8.59 -24.43
C GLY A 56 8.63 -8.22 -23.17
N GLU A 57 9.74 -7.51 -23.37
CA GLU A 57 10.55 -6.94 -22.29
C GLU A 57 9.87 -5.71 -21.71
N ARG A 58 9.19 -5.86 -20.57
CA ARG A 58 8.72 -4.71 -19.80
C ARG A 58 9.84 -4.24 -18.85
N LYS A 59 10.59 -3.21 -19.24
CA LYS A 59 11.44 -2.46 -18.29
C LYS A 59 10.52 -1.65 -17.37
N GLY A 60 10.15 -2.24 -16.24
CA GLY A 60 9.24 -1.62 -15.28
C GLY A 60 9.86 -0.36 -14.68
N ASN A 61 9.23 0.79 -14.93
CA ASN A 61 9.50 2.05 -14.24
C ASN A 61 8.44 2.22 -13.14
N LEU A 62 8.88 2.52 -11.90
CA LEU A 62 7.99 2.72 -10.74
C LEU A 62 6.83 3.67 -11.07
N LEU A 63 7.14 4.86 -11.58
CA LEU A 63 6.11 5.87 -11.85
C LEU A 63 5.15 5.42 -12.97
N ALA A 64 5.65 4.70 -13.98
CA ALA A 64 4.82 4.17 -15.05
C ALA A 64 3.85 3.09 -14.53
N ASP A 65 4.33 2.21 -13.66
CA ASP A 65 3.50 1.18 -13.03
C ASP A 65 2.45 1.78 -12.09
N VAL A 66 2.82 2.80 -11.31
CA VAL A 66 1.88 3.53 -10.44
C VAL A 66 0.81 4.26 -11.25
N LYS A 67 1.17 4.90 -12.37
CA LYS A 67 0.19 5.51 -13.29
C LYS A 67 -0.72 4.49 -13.95
N ALA A 68 -0.19 3.33 -14.33
CA ALA A 68 -1.00 2.24 -14.87
C ALA A 68 -1.99 1.71 -13.82
N PHE A 69 -1.55 1.56 -12.57
CA PHE A 69 -2.39 1.19 -11.44
C PHE A 69 -3.49 2.24 -11.17
N GLN A 70 -3.14 3.53 -11.18
CA GLN A 70 -4.11 4.61 -11.06
C GLN A 70 -5.17 4.54 -12.16
N LYS A 71 -4.76 4.41 -13.42
CA LYS A 71 -5.69 4.28 -14.55
C LYS A 71 -6.61 3.09 -14.36
N ALA A 72 -6.07 1.92 -14.05
CA ALA A 72 -6.85 0.71 -13.82
C ALA A 72 -7.87 0.87 -12.68
N SER A 73 -7.45 1.49 -11.57
CA SER A 73 -8.29 1.81 -10.42
C SER A 73 -9.46 2.70 -10.82
N LEU A 74 -9.19 3.81 -11.49
CA LEU A 74 -10.20 4.79 -11.90
C LEU A 74 -11.15 4.31 -13.00
N THR A 75 -10.77 3.28 -13.76
CA THR A 75 -11.64 2.67 -14.78
C THR A 75 -12.49 1.51 -14.22
N GLY A 76 -12.49 1.30 -12.90
CA GLY A 76 -13.28 0.26 -12.25
C GLY A 76 -12.77 -1.17 -12.49
N LYS A 77 -11.50 -1.36 -12.87
CA LYS A 77 -10.93 -2.71 -13.13
C LYS A 77 -11.06 -3.64 -11.92
N TYR A 78 -10.99 -3.07 -10.73
CA TYR A 78 -11.04 -3.79 -9.45
C TYR A 78 -12.43 -3.76 -8.81
N TYR A 79 -13.36 -3.00 -9.39
CA TYR A 79 -14.73 -2.96 -8.91
C TYR A 79 -15.42 -4.29 -9.23
N GLN A 80 -15.83 -4.99 -8.18
CA GLN A 80 -16.48 -6.28 -8.30
C GLN A 80 -17.56 -6.40 -7.23
N PRO A 81 -18.82 -6.05 -7.55
CA PRO A 81 -19.91 -6.15 -6.60
C PRO A 81 -20.32 -7.61 -6.41
N PHE A 82 -20.92 -7.90 -5.26
CA PHE A 82 -21.54 -9.20 -5.00
C PHE A 82 -22.77 -9.04 -4.10
N SER A 83 -23.64 -10.05 -4.11
CA SER A 83 -24.86 -10.04 -3.29
C SER A 83 -24.53 -10.20 -1.81
N VAL A 84 -24.56 -9.08 -1.10
CA VAL A 84 -24.33 -9.03 0.35
C VAL A 84 -25.52 -9.62 1.10
N ASN A 85 -25.23 -10.42 2.11
CA ASN A 85 -26.16 -11.00 3.06
C ASN A 85 -25.47 -11.15 4.44
N SER A 86 -26.22 -11.61 5.44
CA SER A 86 -25.74 -11.72 6.83
C SER A 86 -24.55 -12.68 7.03
N LYS A 87 -24.17 -13.47 6.02
CA LYS A 87 -23.03 -14.40 6.10
C LYS A 87 -21.76 -13.85 5.46
N ASN A 88 -21.85 -12.92 4.51
CA ASN A 88 -20.72 -12.46 3.71
C ASN A 88 -20.50 -10.94 3.75
N TYR A 89 -21.20 -10.21 4.63
CA TYR A 89 -21.08 -8.76 4.78
C TYR A 89 -19.69 -8.28 5.21
N THR A 90 -18.80 -9.17 5.65
CA THR A 90 -17.40 -8.87 5.97
C THR A 90 -16.41 -9.38 4.92
N GLU A 91 -16.89 -10.03 3.85
CA GLU A 91 -16.03 -10.56 2.80
C GLU A 91 -15.58 -9.47 1.84
N LYS A 92 -14.34 -9.60 1.34
CA LYS A 92 -13.82 -8.76 0.26
C LYS A 92 -13.94 -9.51 -1.07
N SER A 93 -14.34 -8.79 -2.13
CA SER A 93 -14.32 -9.32 -3.49
C SER A 93 -12.88 -9.64 -3.93
N SER A 94 -12.72 -10.52 -4.93
CA SER A 94 -11.39 -10.76 -5.52
C SER A 94 -10.78 -9.49 -6.13
N GLY A 95 -11.60 -8.60 -6.67
CA GLY A 95 -11.16 -7.29 -7.15
C GLY A 95 -10.60 -6.41 -6.04
N THR A 96 -11.28 -6.36 -4.89
CA THR A 96 -10.81 -5.64 -3.69
C THR A 96 -9.49 -6.23 -3.17
N LEU A 97 -9.38 -7.55 -3.06
CA LEU A 97 -8.14 -8.21 -2.65
C LEU A 97 -6.97 -7.93 -3.60
N ALA A 98 -7.21 -7.99 -4.91
CA ALA A 98 -6.20 -7.70 -5.93
C ALA A 98 -5.74 -6.24 -5.87
N TRP A 99 -6.66 -5.30 -5.63
CA TRP A 99 -6.31 -3.88 -5.50
C TRP A 99 -5.44 -3.63 -4.27
N ILE A 100 -5.79 -4.23 -3.13
CA ILE A 100 -5.01 -4.11 -1.89
C ILE A 100 -3.59 -4.66 -2.08
N ALA A 101 -3.46 -5.85 -2.66
CA ALA A 101 -2.16 -6.46 -2.95
C ALA A 101 -1.30 -5.56 -3.88
N ASP A 102 -1.88 -5.07 -4.98
CA ASP A 102 -1.19 -4.15 -5.89
C ASP A 102 -0.78 -2.84 -5.20
N CYS A 103 -1.67 -2.26 -4.37
CA CYS A 103 -1.43 -1.02 -3.63
C CYS A 103 -0.25 -1.18 -2.66
N CYS A 104 -0.28 -2.21 -1.80
CA CYS A 104 0.76 -2.47 -0.81
C CYS A 104 2.12 -2.74 -1.49
N ARG A 105 2.14 -3.58 -2.53
CA ARG A 105 3.35 -3.88 -3.30
C ARG A 105 3.94 -2.63 -3.97
N LEU A 106 3.10 -1.73 -4.51
CA LEU A 106 3.58 -0.48 -5.09
C LEU A 106 4.11 0.49 -4.02
N LEU A 107 3.49 0.57 -2.85
CA LEU A 107 4.01 1.36 -1.73
C LEU A 107 5.36 0.85 -1.23
N GLU A 108 5.54 -0.47 -1.11
CA GLU A 108 6.83 -1.07 -0.78
C GLU A 108 7.91 -0.75 -1.81
N ARG A 109 7.55 -0.77 -3.11
CA ARG A 109 8.46 -0.34 -4.17
C ARG A 109 8.81 1.14 -4.04
N CYS A 110 7.87 2.03 -3.74
CA CYS A 110 8.16 3.43 -3.46
C CYS A 110 9.14 3.58 -2.28
N VAL A 111 8.95 2.82 -1.20
CA VAL A 111 9.89 2.79 -0.05
C VAL A 111 11.28 2.35 -0.49
N ALA A 112 11.39 1.27 -1.26
CA ALA A 112 12.68 0.76 -1.74
C ALA A 112 13.39 1.76 -2.68
N HIS A 113 12.64 2.46 -3.54
CA HIS A 113 13.15 3.41 -4.52
C HIS A 113 13.50 4.78 -3.92
N SER A 114 12.90 5.16 -2.77
CA SER A 114 13.21 6.40 -2.03
C SER A 114 14.69 6.58 -1.63
N LYS A 115 15.48 5.51 -1.74
CA LYS A 115 16.93 5.50 -1.45
C LYS A 115 17.81 5.55 -2.70
N LYS A 116 17.25 5.36 -3.89
CA LYS A 116 18.01 5.05 -5.12
C LYS A 116 17.64 5.94 -6.30
N GLU A 117 16.40 6.41 -6.36
CA GLU A 117 15.89 7.18 -7.49
C GLU A 117 15.72 8.66 -7.17
N ASP A 118 15.42 9.43 -8.21
CA ASP A 118 15.07 10.84 -8.12
C ASP A 118 13.92 11.09 -7.11
N PRO A 119 14.11 11.95 -6.09
CA PRO A 119 13.11 12.23 -5.08
C PRO A 119 11.78 12.73 -5.65
N ALA A 120 11.78 13.54 -6.71
CA ALA A 120 10.55 14.07 -7.30
C ALA A 120 9.70 12.96 -7.92
N THR A 121 10.34 12.04 -8.64
CA THR A 121 9.69 10.87 -9.24
C THR A 121 9.06 9.96 -8.18
N VAL A 122 9.81 9.63 -7.11
CA VAL A 122 9.31 8.77 -6.03
C VAL A 122 8.22 9.47 -5.21
N CYS A 123 8.37 10.77 -4.95
CA CYS A 123 7.34 11.56 -4.28
C CYS A 123 6.04 11.53 -5.08
N GLN A 124 6.10 11.76 -6.39
CA GLN A 124 4.92 11.70 -7.26
C GLN A 124 4.25 10.31 -7.23
N ALA A 125 5.04 9.23 -7.18
CA ALA A 125 4.51 7.88 -7.07
C ALA A 125 3.71 7.66 -5.77
N PHE A 126 4.23 8.11 -4.62
CA PHE A 126 3.48 8.08 -3.35
C PHE A 126 2.19 8.89 -3.43
N GLU A 127 2.26 10.12 -3.92
CA GLU A 127 1.10 11.04 -3.97
C GLU A 127 -0.03 10.49 -4.84
N ILE A 128 0.29 9.82 -5.96
CA ILE A 128 -0.72 9.15 -6.79
C ILE A 128 -1.45 8.07 -5.97
N ILE A 129 -0.72 7.23 -5.23
CA ILE A 129 -1.33 6.17 -4.42
C ILE A 129 -2.18 6.77 -3.28
N PHE A 130 -1.69 7.80 -2.59
CA PHE A 130 -2.44 8.50 -1.54
C PHE A 130 -3.71 9.18 -2.07
N SER A 131 -3.68 9.66 -3.32
CA SER A 131 -4.87 10.22 -3.97
C SER A 131 -5.96 9.16 -4.22
N LEU A 132 -5.56 7.92 -4.58
CA LEU A 132 -6.51 6.82 -4.75
C LEU A 132 -7.14 6.41 -3.41
N LEU A 133 -6.34 6.30 -2.34
CA LEU A 133 -6.86 6.05 -0.99
C LEU A 133 -7.86 7.13 -0.57
N SER A 134 -7.52 8.39 -0.84
CA SER A 134 -8.41 9.51 -0.56
C SER A 134 -9.72 9.40 -1.33
N LYS A 135 -9.68 9.02 -2.62
CA LYS A 135 -10.86 8.85 -3.45
C LYS A 135 -11.75 7.69 -3.00
N ILE A 136 -11.16 6.61 -2.49
CA ILE A 136 -11.92 5.53 -1.85
C ILE A 136 -12.73 6.07 -0.66
N ASP A 137 -12.12 6.92 0.17
CA ASP A 137 -12.80 7.53 1.33
C ASP A 137 -13.85 8.58 0.96
N GLU A 138 -14.01 8.94 -0.33
CA GLU A 138 -15.09 9.81 -0.79
C GLU A 138 -16.42 9.05 -0.94
N GLY A 139 -16.40 7.71 -0.85
CA GLY A 139 -17.61 6.88 -0.83
C GLY A 139 -18.33 6.80 -2.17
N THR A 140 -17.63 7.04 -3.29
CA THR A 140 -18.21 6.95 -4.64
C THR A 140 -18.27 5.51 -5.19
N ASP A 141 -17.67 4.54 -4.48
CA ASP A 141 -17.62 3.12 -4.82
C ASP A 141 -17.24 2.81 -6.28
N ASP A 142 -16.48 3.70 -6.93
CA ASP A 142 -16.12 3.59 -8.34
C ASP A 142 -14.79 2.84 -8.55
N ILE A 143 -13.98 2.74 -7.49
CA ILE A 143 -12.72 1.99 -7.49
C ILE A 143 -12.91 0.59 -6.90
N LEU A 144 -13.56 0.52 -5.73
CA LEU A 144 -13.73 -0.70 -4.93
C LEU A 144 -15.19 -0.86 -4.52
N PHE A 145 -15.59 -2.11 -4.32
CA PHE A 145 -16.82 -2.46 -3.66
C PHE A 145 -16.51 -2.98 -2.25
N PHE A 146 -17.13 -2.37 -1.24
CA PHE A 146 -17.13 -2.85 0.15
C PHE A 146 -18.53 -3.38 0.47
N ALA A 147 -18.60 -4.48 1.22
CA ALA A 147 -19.87 -5.10 1.58
C ALA A 147 -20.58 -4.42 2.77
N ASP A 148 -19.86 -3.57 3.50
CA ASP A 148 -20.32 -2.77 4.64
C ASP A 148 -19.64 -1.37 4.59
N GLU A 149 -19.67 -0.58 5.67
CA GLU A 149 -18.91 0.67 5.85
C GLU A 149 -17.38 0.46 5.75
N GLY A 150 -16.90 0.21 4.54
CA GLY A 150 -15.48 0.04 4.21
C GLY A 150 -14.85 1.33 3.70
N GLY A 151 -13.53 1.41 3.82
CA GLY A 151 -12.75 2.56 3.36
C GLY A 151 -11.28 2.23 3.21
N SER A 152 -10.46 3.25 2.98
CA SER A 152 -9.02 3.09 2.79
C SER A 152 -8.30 2.45 3.99
N TRP A 153 -8.90 2.52 5.18
CA TRP A 153 -8.41 1.87 6.39
C TRP A 153 -8.35 0.34 6.28
N GLU A 154 -9.19 -0.29 5.44
CA GLU A 154 -9.19 -1.74 5.22
C GLU A 154 -8.01 -2.23 4.38
N VAL A 155 -7.28 -1.32 3.73
CA VAL A 155 -6.14 -1.64 2.85
C VAL A 155 -4.96 -2.18 3.66
N GLY A 156 -4.87 -1.85 4.95
CA GLY A 156 -3.81 -2.36 5.83
C GLY A 156 -2.42 -1.82 5.49
N VAL A 157 -2.32 -0.58 5.00
CA VAL A 157 -1.03 0.07 4.68
C VAL A 157 -0.12 0.11 5.91
N ASP A 158 1.12 -0.35 5.77
CA ASP A 158 2.19 -0.16 6.77
C ASP A 158 2.67 1.30 6.78
N TRP A 159 1.86 2.16 7.39
CA TRP A 159 2.13 3.59 7.52
C TRP A 159 3.45 3.89 8.25
N GLU A 160 3.89 3.00 9.15
CA GLU A 160 5.12 3.19 9.89
C GLU A 160 6.38 3.03 9.02
N ASN A 161 6.29 2.23 7.96
CA ASN A 161 7.34 2.09 6.97
C ASN A 161 7.19 3.10 5.80
N VAL A 162 5.95 3.34 5.36
CA VAL A 162 5.63 4.19 4.21
C VAL A 162 5.90 5.68 4.50
N LEU A 163 5.39 6.20 5.62
CA LEU A 163 5.44 7.65 5.89
C LEU A 163 6.88 8.18 6.03
N PRO A 164 7.81 7.53 6.74
CA PRO A 164 9.19 8.02 6.81
C PRO A 164 9.88 8.09 5.45
N ALA A 165 9.61 7.13 4.56
CA ALA A 165 10.16 7.15 3.20
C ALA A 165 9.59 8.31 2.38
N TRP A 166 8.27 8.52 2.47
CA TRP A 166 7.61 9.65 1.82
C TRP A 166 8.08 11.01 2.37
N PHE A 167 8.17 11.18 3.69
CA PHE A 167 8.68 12.40 4.31
C PHE A 167 10.07 12.76 3.80
N LYS A 168 10.94 11.77 3.61
CA LYS A 168 12.30 11.98 3.09
C LYS A 168 12.28 12.56 1.68
N VAL A 169 11.52 11.95 0.76
CA VAL A 169 11.45 12.43 -0.62
C VAL A 169 10.69 13.75 -0.73
N LEU A 170 9.64 13.94 0.06
CA LEU A 170 8.88 15.18 0.13
C LEU A 170 9.73 16.34 0.68
N SER A 171 10.56 16.10 1.70
CA SER A 171 11.46 17.11 2.25
C SER A 171 12.46 17.61 1.21
N ALA A 172 12.89 16.75 0.28
CA ALA A 172 13.81 17.13 -0.79
C ALA A 172 13.13 17.94 -1.92
N THR A 173 11.80 17.87 -2.05
CA THR A 173 11.08 18.42 -3.21
C THR A 173 10.15 19.57 -2.88
N ALA A 174 9.67 19.67 -1.64
CA ALA A 174 8.63 20.61 -1.24
C ALA A 174 9.20 21.81 -0.44
N GLY A 175 8.58 22.98 -0.64
CA GLY A 175 8.83 24.14 0.22
C GLY A 175 8.35 23.92 1.66
N PRO A 176 8.74 24.77 2.63
CA PRO A 176 8.37 24.62 4.04
C PRO A 176 6.87 24.47 4.29
N SER A 177 6.04 25.37 3.75
CA SER A 177 4.59 25.36 3.97
C SER A 177 3.92 24.16 3.32
N GLU A 178 4.35 23.80 2.11
CA GLU A 178 3.83 22.66 1.35
C GLU A 178 4.14 21.33 2.06
N TYR A 179 5.37 21.18 2.57
CA TYR A 179 5.77 20.03 3.37
C TYR A 179 4.85 19.83 4.58
N ALA A 180 4.62 20.90 5.34
CA ALA A 180 3.77 20.84 6.52
C ALA A 180 2.30 20.57 6.20
N GLN A 181 1.76 21.22 5.16
CA GLN A 181 0.39 21.06 4.73
C GLN A 181 0.12 19.62 4.27
N ARG A 182 0.96 19.07 3.40
CA ARG A 182 0.75 17.71 2.86
C ARG A 182 0.82 16.64 3.94
N ILE A 183 1.81 16.72 4.83
CA ILE A 183 1.93 15.78 5.96
C ILE A 183 0.69 15.84 6.85
N THR A 184 0.23 17.05 7.18
CA THR A 184 -0.97 17.24 8.00
C THR A 184 -2.20 16.62 7.34
N THR A 185 -2.39 16.84 6.04
CA THR A 185 -3.52 16.26 5.28
C THR A 185 -3.48 14.74 5.30
N VAL A 186 -2.34 14.12 4.98
CA VAL A 186 -2.21 12.65 4.94
C VAL A 186 -2.43 12.05 6.33
N LEU A 187 -1.82 12.61 7.38
CA LEU A 187 -1.98 12.10 8.75
C LEU A 187 -3.42 12.25 9.25
N LYS A 188 -4.08 13.37 8.95
CA LYS A 188 -5.48 13.60 9.35
C LYS A 188 -6.43 12.61 8.69
N ARG A 189 -6.22 12.31 7.40
CA ARG A 189 -7.12 11.46 6.61
C ARG A 189 -6.84 9.98 6.83
N HIS A 190 -5.58 9.56 6.75
CA HIS A 190 -5.21 8.15 6.61
C HIS A 190 -4.58 7.53 7.86
N TYR A 191 -4.05 8.35 8.78
CA TYR A 191 -3.28 7.83 9.92
C TYR A 191 -3.45 8.67 11.20
N LYS A 192 -4.71 8.98 11.53
CA LYS A 192 -5.08 9.86 12.67
C LYS A 192 -4.49 9.39 13.99
N HIS A 193 -4.53 8.08 14.26
CA HIS A 193 -4.06 7.49 15.53
C HIS A 193 -2.55 7.63 15.73
N GLY A 194 -1.76 7.55 14.66
CA GLY A 194 -0.30 7.64 14.73
C GLY A 194 0.26 9.05 14.49
N ARG A 195 -0.61 10.08 14.35
CA ARG A 195 -0.20 11.44 13.97
C ARG A 195 0.89 12.03 14.86
N ILE A 196 0.81 11.85 16.18
CA ILE A 196 1.79 12.42 17.14
C ILE A 196 3.17 11.83 16.88
N LYS A 197 3.24 10.50 16.76
CA LYS A 197 4.48 9.77 16.44
C LYS A 197 5.03 10.22 15.09
N MET A 198 4.18 10.30 14.06
CA MET A 198 4.62 10.63 12.71
C MET A 198 5.02 12.09 12.54
N PHE A 199 4.39 13.04 13.23
CA PHE A 199 4.88 14.41 13.28
C PHE A 199 6.26 14.51 13.94
N ALA A 200 6.55 13.71 14.96
CA ALA A 200 7.90 13.66 15.54
C ALA A 200 8.93 13.09 14.56
N VAL A 201 8.56 12.07 13.77
CA VAL A 201 9.43 11.55 12.70
C VAL A 201 9.64 12.59 11.60
N ALA A 202 8.57 13.23 11.12
CA ALA A 202 8.62 14.28 10.10
C ALA A 202 9.55 15.43 10.50
N ARG A 203 9.54 15.86 11.78
CA ARG A 203 10.44 16.90 12.30
C ARG A 203 11.91 16.51 12.27
N LYS A 204 12.22 15.22 12.51
CA LYS A 204 13.59 14.70 12.47
C LYS A 204 14.14 14.69 11.04
N ILE A 205 13.27 14.46 10.05
CA ILE A 205 13.63 14.41 8.63
C ILE A 205 13.70 15.80 8.00
N ALA A 206 12.81 16.71 8.42
CA ALA A 206 12.67 18.06 7.87
C ALA A 206 13.95 18.90 7.97
N THR A 207 14.13 19.78 6.98
CA THR A 207 15.06 20.92 7.05
C THR A 207 14.66 21.87 8.18
N PRO A 208 15.56 22.78 8.64
CA PRO A 208 15.21 23.75 9.69
C PRO A 208 13.97 24.59 9.36
N ALA A 209 13.84 25.07 8.12
CA ALA A 209 12.69 25.86 7.69
C ALA A 209 11.39 25.03 7.66
N GLN A 210 11.45 23.81 7.12
CA GLN A 210 10.31 22.89 7.13
C GLN A 210 9.88 22.51 8.56
N ARG A 211 10.84 22.37 9.49
CA ARG A 211 10.56 22.05 10.89
C ARG A 211 9.75 23.15 11.59
N GLN A 212 10.04 24.41 11.28
CA GLN A 212 9.29 25.57 11.81
C GLN A 212 7.88 25.67 11.20
N ALA A 213 7.69 25.21 9.96
CA ALA A 213 6.39 25.20 9.32
C ALA A 213 5.46 24.07 9.82
N LEU A 214 6.01 23.00 10.41
CA LEU A 214 5.20 21.92 10.97
C LEU A 214 4.42 22.41 12.21
N PRO A 215 3.14 22.02 12.36
CA PRO A 215 2.31 22.50 13.47
C PRO A 215 2.95 22.13 14.80
N GLU A 216 3.29 23.12 15.63
CA GLU A 216 3.71 22.89 17.01
C GLU A 216 2.65 22.03 17.70
N ARG A 217 3.10 20.98 18.40
CA ARG A 217 2.29 19.93 19.06
C ARG A 217 0.82 20.35 19.19
N GLU A 218 -0.08 19.68 18.48
CA GLU A 218 -1.52 20.00 18.53
C GLU A 218 -1.91 20.36 19.96
N SER A 219 -2.28 21.62 20.16
CA SER A 219 -3.17 21.98 21.24
C SER A 219 -4.35 21.02 21.14
N ALA A 220 -4.74 20.45 22.27
CA ALA A 220 -5.93 19.64 22.38
C ALA A 220 -7.15 20.51 22.02
N SER A 221 -7.44 20.67 20.74
CA SER A 221 -8.74 21.16 20.29
C SER A 221 -9.65 19.94 20.23
N SER A 222 -10.21 19.66 21.41
CA SER A 222 -11.42 18.88 21.62
C SER A 222 -12.54 19.43 20.74
N SER A 223 -13.22 18.54 20.02
CA SER A 223 -14.67 18.44 19.75
C SER A 223 -14.88 17.71 18.44
#